data_AF-R5W5F2-F1
#
_entry.id   AF-R5W5F2-F1
#
_cell.length_a   1.000
_cell.length_b   1.000
_cell.length_c   1.000
_cell.angle_alpha   90.00
_cell.angle_beta   90.00
_cell.angle_gamma   90.00
#
_symmetry.space_group_name_H-M   'P 1'
#
loop_
_entity.id
_entity.type
_entity.pdbx_description
1 polymer ?
#
loop_
_entity_poly.entity_id
_entity_poly.type
_entity_poly.pdbx_seq_one_letter_code
_entity_poly.pdbx_strand_id
1 'polypeptide(L)'
;MANHKSSIKRIRQEEKRRLHNRYYAKTMRNAVKKLRATTDKAEAVALYPSVQKMLDKLAKRNIIHANKAANLKSKLAAQEQSCKLEVKTGCTHQQIGLSNCLNF
;
A
#
# COMPACT_ATOMS: atom_id res chain seq x y z
N MET A 1 9.85 23.96 29.37
CA MET A 1 8.61 24.73 29.07
C MET A 1 8.85 25.67 27.90
N ALA A 2 7.84 25.90 27.06
CA ALA A 2 7.85 26.99 26.10
C ALA A 2 7.55 28.31 26.82
N ASN A 3 8.55 29.16 26.99
CA ASN A 3 8.40 30.39 27.78
C ASN A 3 7.89 31.57 26.94
N HIS A 4 8.09 31.54 25.62
CA HIS A 4 7.63 32.60 24.72
C HIS A 4 6.19 32.35 24.24
N LYS A 5 5.40 33.43 24.08
CA LYS A 5 3.97 33.38 23.68
C LYS A 5 3.76 32.63 22.35
N SER A 6 4.67 32.81 21.38
CA SER A 6 4.62 32.08 20.10
C SER A 6 4.82 30.57 20.27
N SER A 7 5.70 30.15 21.18
CA SER A 7 6.01 28.74 21.44
C SER A 7 4.83 28.03 22.11
N ILE A 8 4.15 28.68 23.06
CA ILE A 8 2.91 28.15 23.66
C ILE A 8 1.82 27.96 22.60
N LYS A 9 1.70 28.91 21.66
CA LYS A 9 0.77 28.80 20.52
C LYS A 9 1.12 27.63 19.61
N ARG A 10 2.41 27.37 19.35
CA ARG A 10 2.85 26.23 18.52
C ARG A 10 2.50 24.89 19.16
N ILE A 11 2.75 24.71 20.46
CA ILE A 11 2.38 23.48 21.19
C ILE A 11 0.89 23.15 21.02
N ARG A 12 0.02 24.14 21.25
CA ARG A 12 -1.45 23.97 21.09
C ARG A 12 -1.85 23.59 19.65
N GLN A 13 -1.17 24.12 18.64
CA GLN A 13 -1.42 23.79 17.23
C GLN A 13 -0.91 22.39 16.88
N GLU A 14 0.29 22.04 17.36
CA GLU A 14 0.93 20.75 17.13
C GLU A 14 0.12 19.61 17.75
N GLU A 15 -0.42 19.78 18.96
CA GLU A 15 -1.28 18.76 19.59
C GLU A 15 -2.48 18.42 18.71
N LYS A 16 -3.19 19.43 18.20
CA LYS A 16 -4.34 19.25 17.30
C LYS A 16 -3.93 18.54 16.00
N ARG A 17 -2.84 18.98 15.37
CA ARG A 17 -2.30 18.37 14.15
C ARG A 17 -1.83 16.94 14.39
N ARG A 18 -1.19 16.67 15.53
CA ARG A 18 -0.70 15.34 15.92
C ARG A 18 -1.85 14.36 16.07
N LEU A 19 -2.92 14.75 16.76
CA LEU A 19 -4.10 13.90 16.94
C LEU A 19 -4.76 13.54 15.59
N HIS A 20 -4.95 14.54 14.73
CA HIS A 20 -5.51 14.35 13.38
C HIS A 20 -4.62 13.45 12.53
N ASN A 21 -3.34 13.77 12.37
CA ASN A 21 -2.39 13.00 11.58
C ASN A 21 -2.27 11.55 12.10
N ARG A 22 -2.25 11.36 13.42
CA ARG A 22 -2.21 10.02 14.04
C ARG A 22 -3.42 9.19 13.66
N TYR A 23 -4.62 9.77 13.71
CA TYR A 23 -5.86 9.08 13.36
C TYR A 23 -5.84 8.59 11.91
N TYR A 24 -5.62 9.50 10.95
CA TYR A 24 -5.61 9.16 9.53
C TYR A 24 -4.49 8.17 9.17
N ALA A 25 -3.29 8.35 9.73
CA ALA A 25 -2.19 7.42 9.53
C ALA A 25 -2.48 6.02 10.09
N LYS A 26 -3.23 5.92 11.21
CA LYS A 26 -3.64 4.61 11.78
C LYS A 26 -4.69 3.94 10.90
N THR A 27 -5.69 4.67 10.43
CA THR A 27 -6.73 4.16 9.53
C THR A 27 -6.14 3.59 8.25
N MET A 28 -5.21 4.32 7.61
CA MET A 28 -4.50 3.85 6.42
C MET A 28 -3.70 2.57 6.69
N ARG A 29 -2.92 2.54 7.77
CA ARG A 29 -2.10 1.37 8.13
C ARG A 29 -2.97 0.14 8.38
N ASN A 30 -4.12 0.31 9.04
CA ASN A 30 -5.06 -0.78 9.27
C ASN A 30 -5.63 -1.34 7.97
N ALA A 31 -6.03 -0.48 7.02
CA ALA A 31 -6.53 -0.93 5.72
C ALA A 31 -5.46 -1.68 4.91
N VAL A 32 -4.22 -1.17 4.91
CA VAL A 32 -3.10 -1.86 4.25
C VAL A 32 -2.80 -3.20 4.94
N LYS A 33 -2.90 -3.28 6.28
CA LYS A 33 -2.71 -4.54 7.00
C LYS A 33 -3.80 -5.56 6.67
N LYS A 34 -5.06 -5.12 6.52
CA LYS A 34 -6.17 -6.00 6.11
C LYS A 34 -5.92 -6.59 4.72
N LEU A 35 -5.54 -5.77 3.74
CA LEU A 35 -5.19 -6.25 2.39
C LEU A 35 -4.04 -7.26 2.38
N ARG A 36 -3.07 -7.11 3.29
CA ARG A 36 -1.94 -8.05 3.40
C ARG A 36 -2.30 -9.35 4.11
N ALA A 37 -3.33 -9.34 4.94
CA ALA A 37 -3.77 -10.51 5.71
C ALA A 37 -4.73 -11.39 4.92
N THR A 38 -5.48 -10.83 3.97
CA THR A 38 -6.38 -11.58 3.08
C THR A 38 -5.57 -12.32 2.02
N THR A 39 -5.64 -13.64 2.02
CA THR A 39 -5.02 -14.54 1.02
C THR A 39 -5.93 -14.80 -0.19
N ASP A 40 -7.19 -14.37 -0.12
CA ASP A 40 -8.19 -14.60 -1.17
C ASP A 40 -8.09 -13.59 -2.31
N LYS A 41 -7.77 -14.10 -3.50
CA LYS A 41 -7.40 -13.31 -4.67
C LYS A 41 -8.57 -12.45 -5.20
N ALA A 42 -9.81 -12.93 -5.06
CA ALA A 42 -11.01 -12.22 -5.52
C ALA A 42 -11.35 -11.01 -4.63
N GLU A 43 -11.24 -11.17 -3.31
CA GLU A 43 -11.53 -10.11 -2.35
C GLU A 43 -10.45 -9.01 -2.36
N ALA A 44 -9.19 -9.39 -2.58
CA ALA A 44 -8.08 -8.45 -2.71
C ALA A 44 -8.30 -7.44 -3.85
N VAL A 45 -8.77 -7.92 -5.02
CA VAL A 45 -9.00 -7.07 -6.20
C VAL A 45 -10.15 -6.08 -5.97
N ALA A 46 -11.21 -6.49 -5.27
CA ALA A 46 -12.34 -5.62 -4.96
C ALA A 46 -11.98 -4.51 -3.94
N LEU A 47 -11.13 -4.83 -2.96
CA LEU A 47 -10.74 -3.90 -1.89
C LEU A 47 -9.63 -2.92 -2.32
N TYR A 48 -8.83 -3.28 -3.32
CA TYR A 48 -7.74 -2.46 -3.84
C TYR A 48 -8.15 -1.03 -4.28
N PRO A 49 -9.17 -0.81 -5.13
CA PRO A 49 -9.54 0.53 -5.57
C PRO A 49 -10.00 1.42 -4.41
N SER A 50 -10.59 0.85 -3.36
CA SER A 50 -10.96 1.59 -2.15
C SER A 50 -9.73 2.11 -1.40
N VAL A 51 -8.73 1.24 -1.21
CA VAL A 51 -7.48 1.61 -0.53
C VAL A 51 -6.66 2.60 -1.37
N GLN A 52 -6.61 2.44 -2.68
CA GLN A 52 -5.97 3.42 -3.58
C GLN A 52 -6.59 4.82 -3.44
N LYS A 53 -7.93 4.92 -3.50
CA LYS A 53 -8.65 6.20 -3.34
C LYS A 53 -8.36 6.84 -1.98
N MET A 54 -8.25 6.04 -0.92
CA MET A 54 -7.90 6.54 0.41
C MET A 54 -6.47 7.08 0.47
N LEU A 55 -5.49 6.38 -0.13
CA LEU A 55 -4.10 6.82 -0.18
C LEU A 55 -3.95 8.18 -0.90
N ASP A 56 -4.65 8.36 -2.01
CA ASP A 56 -4.59 9.62 -2.78
C ASP A 56 -5.23 10.79 -2.05
N LYS A 57 -6.34 10.57 -1.35
CA LYS A 57 -6.97 11.61 -0.50
C LYS A 57 -6.04 12.07 0.62
N LEU A 58 -5.26 11.16 1.20
CA LEU A 58 -4.31 11.48 2.27
C LEU A 58 -3.07 12.21 1.75
N ALA A 59 -2.62 11.87 0.53
CA ALA A 59 -1.54 12.58 -0.14
C ALA A 59 -1.92 14.03 -0.46
N LYS A 60 -3.12 14.27 -1.00
CA LYS A 60 -3.62 15.64 -1.28
C LYS A 60 -3.71 16.53 -0.04
N ARG A 61 -3.97 15.93 1.13
CA ARG A 61 -4.06 16.64 2.42
C ARG A 61 -2.69 16.83 3.11
N ASN A 62 -1.59 16.45 2.46
CA ASN A 62 -0.22 16.51 2.99
C ASN A 62 -0.02 15.77 4.32
N ILE A 63 -0.89 14.80 4.64
CA ILE A 63 -0.71 13.92 5.80
C ILE A 63 0.36 12.87 5.49
N ILE A 64 0.44 12.46 4.22
CA ILE A 64 1.43 11.53 3.68
C ILE A 64 2.10 12.19 2.49
N HIS A 65 3.43 12.09 2.40
CA HIS A 65 4.18 12.59 1.26
C HIS A 65 3.80 11.85 -0.04
N ALA A 66 3.76 12.56 -1.17
CA ALA A 66 3.39 11.99 -2.48
C ALA A 66 4.22 10.73 -2.82
N ASN A 67 5.55 10.81 -2.66
CA ASN A 67 6.46 9.66 -2.87
C ASN A 67 6.12 8.47 -1.97
N LYS A 68 5.68 8.71 -0.72
CA LYS A 68 5.29 7.61 0.18
C LYS A 68 3.99 6.95 -0.29
N ALA A 69 3.02 7.73 -0.78
CA ALA A 69 1.81 7.17 -1.40
C ALA A 69 2.14 6.36 -2.66
N ALA A 70 3.02 6.87 -3.53
CA ALA A 70 3.48 6.16 -4.74
C ALA A 70 4.21 4.85 -4.40
N ASN A 71 5.11 4.86 -3.42
CA ASN A 71 5.81 3.65 -2.96
C ASN A 71 4.84 2.60 -2.41
N LEU A 72 3.79 3.01 -1.69
CA LEU A 72 2.76 2.09 -1.19
C LEU A 72 1.92 1.51 -2.33
N LYS A 73 1.56 2.32 -3.33
CA LYS A 73 0.85 1.84 -4.54
C LYS A 73 1.67 0.81 -5.30
N SER A 74 2.96 1.09 -5.52
CA SER A 74 3.89 0.19 -6.21
C SER A 74 4.01 -1.15 -5.47
N LYS A 75 4.17 -1.14 -4.14
CA LYS A 75 4.26 -2.36 -3.33
C LYS A 75 2.97 -3.19 -3.37
N LEU A 76 1.81 -2.54 -3.31
CA LEU A 76 0.53 -3.25 -3.40
C LEU A 76 0.30 -3.82 -4.81
N ALA A 77 0.65 -3.07 -5.86
CA ALA A 77 0.56 -3.55 -7.24
C ALA A 77 1.48 -4.76 -7.48
N ALA A 78 2.71 -4.74 -6.94
CA ALA A 78 3.62 -5.87 -7.01
C ALA A 78 3.05 -7.11 -6.30
N GLN A 79 2.38 -6.94 -5.16
CA GLN A 79 1.75 -8.02 -4.42
C GLN A 79 0.55 -8.62 -5.18
N GLU A 80 -0.23 -7.81 -5.89
CA GLU A 80 -1.28 -8.31 -6.79
C GLU A 80 -0.70 -9.05 -8.00
N GLN A 81 0.40 -8.55 -8.56
CA GLN A 81 1.08 -9.17 -9.69
C GLN A 81 1.73 -10.51 -9.33
N SER A 82 2.36 -10.63 -8.15
CA SER A 82 2.89 -11.90 -7.67
C SER A 82 1.77 -12.92 -7.41
N CYS A 83 0.62 -12.46 -6.90
CA CYS A 83 -0.53 -13.33 -6.68
C CYS A 83 -1.19 -13.82 -8.00
N LYS A 84 -1.03 -13.07 -9.10
CA LYS A 84 -1.40 -13.49 -10.47
C LYS A 84 -0.45 -14.55 -11.04
N LEU A 85 0.83 -14.56 -10.65
CA LEU A 85 1.82 -15.53 -11.15
C LEU A 85 1.58 -16.95 -10.64
N GLU A 86 1.11 -17.10 -9.39
CA GLU A 86 0.77 -18.41 -8.81
C GLU A 86 -0.44 -19.09 -9.47
N VAL A 87 -1.34 -18.35 -10.13
CA VAL A 87 -2.47 -18.95 -10.87
C VAL A 87 -2.03 -19.41 -12.27
N LYS A 88 -0.90 -18.93 -12.79
CA LYS A 88 -0.35 -19.37 -14.09
C LYS A 88 0.55 -20.61 -13.99
N THR A 89 1.16 -20.88 -12.83
CA THR A 89 2.04 -22.04 -12.61
C THR A 89 1.30 -23.30 -12.17
N GLY A 90 -0.03 -23.37 -12.34
CA GLY A 90 -0.82 -24.58 -12.15
C GLY A 90 -1.01 -25.44 -13.41
N CYS A 91 -0.42 -25.05 -14.55
CA CYS A 91 -0.66 -25.72 -15.83
C CYS A 91 0.59 -25.81 -16.72
N THR A 92 1.73 -26.24 -16.18
CA THR A 92 2.87 -26.67 -17.00
C THR A 92 3.55 -27.89 -16.36
N HIS A 93 2.78 -28.95 -16.16
CA HIS A 93 3.34 -30.28 -15.97
C HIS A 93 2.54 -31.29 -16.79
N GLN A 94 2.84 -31.35 -18.09
CA GLN A 94 2.79 -32.57 -18.85
C GLN A 94 3.81 -32.49 -19.99
N GLN A 95 4.61 -33.55 -20.06
CA GLN A 95 5.77 -33.71 -20.91
C GLN A 95 5.40 -33.68 -22.40
N ILE A 96 6.10 -32.86 -23.18
CA ILE A 96 6.56 -33.19 -24.53
C ILE A 96 7.91 -32.47 -24.64
N GLY A 97 9.02 -33.11 -24.27
CA GLY A 97 9.70 -34.05 -25.14
C GLY A 97 11.04 -33.42 -25.51
N LEU A 98 12.11 -33.88 -24.88
CA LEU A 98 13.48 -33.57 -25.28
C LEU A 98 13.66 -33.84 -26.78
N SER A 99 13.94 -32.79 -27.54
CA SER A 99 14.68 -32.87 -28.81
C SER A 99 15.47 -31.56 -28.93
N ASN A 100 16.71 -31.58 -28.44
CA ASN A 100 17.92 -31.46 -29.27
C ASN A 100 17.74 -30.66 -30.57
N CYS A 101 18.44 -29.52 -30.64
CA CYS A 101 19.00 -28.79 -31.80
C CYS A 101 19.18 -27.32 -31.32
N LEU A 102 20.29 -26.89 -30.73
CA LEU A 102 21.58 -26.65 -31.41
C LEU A 102 21.41 -26.52 -32.93
N ASN A 103 21.07 -25.30 -33.38
CA ASN A 103 21.61 -24.59 -34.56
C ASN A 103 20.76 -23.35 -34.89
N PHE A 104 21.10 -22.21 -34.28
CA PHE A 104 21.44 -20.92 -34.92
C PHE A 104 21.66 -19.86 -33.83
#